data_AF-A0A1P8WRI2-F1
#
_entry.id   AF-A0A1P8WRI2-F1
#
_cell.length_a   1.000
_cell.length_b   1.000
_cell.length_c   1.000
_cell.angle_alpha   90.00
_cell.angle_beta   90.00
_cell.angle_gamma   90.00
#
_symmetry.space_group_name_H-M   'P 1'
#
loop_
_entity.id
_entity.type
_entity.pdbx_description
1 polymer ?
#
loop_
_entity_poly.entity_id
_entity_poly.type
_entity_poly.pdbx_seq_one_letter_code
_entity_poly.pdbx_strand_id
1 'polypeptide(L)'
;MRRSGDGFTDALFRHLVFAYCQLYQEAYWFDQLENAFTYLELAESDPEAFRTELASVRSEVEEAMGEYFESLNEVAAAIHRLLDDTPFTIDDTIACIAHVWNAHSCNEDPTDFNPREDRILCELLANTATGL
;
A
#
# COMPACT_ATOMS: atom_id res chain seq x y z
N MET A 1 -14.36 -9.98 -27.46
CA MET A 1 -12.93 -10.28 -27.31
C MET A 1 -12.50 -9.66 -25.98
N ARG A 2 -12.54 -10.42 -24.88
CA ARG A 2 -12.18 -9.93 -23.55
C ARG A 2 -10.66 -9.88 -23.46
N ARG A 3 -10.08 -8.72 -23.17
CA ARG A 3 -8.64 -8.57 -22.96
C ARG A 3 -8.31 -9.19 -21.62
N SER A 4 -7.47 -10.21 -21.64
CA SER A 4 -6.83 -10.84 -20.47
C SER A 4 -5.78 -9.92 -19.79
N GLY A 5 -5.90 -8.60 -19.95
CA GLY A 5 -4.89 -7.60 -19.56
C GLY A 5 -5.16 -6.91 -18.22
N ASP A 6 -6.41 -6.88 -17.76
CA ASP A 6 -6.80 -6.11 -16.57
C ASP A 6 -6.20 -6.70 -15.28
N GLY A 7 -6.06 -8.02 -15.17
CA GLY A 7 -5.49 -8.67 -13.99
C GLY A 7 -3.97 -8.53 -13.85
N PHE A 8 -3.25 -8.32 -14.95
CA PHE A 8 -1.79 -8.08 -14.90
C PHE A 8 -1.48 -6.67 -14.42
N THR A 9 -2.26 -5.69 -14.88
CA THR A 9 -2.13 -4.29 -14.46
C THR A 9 -2.56 -4.09 -12.99
N ASP A 10 -3.59 -4.80 -12.54
CA ASP A 10 -4.01 -4.84 -11.13
C ASP A 10 -2.86 -5.28 -10.20
N ALA A 11 -2.27 -6.45 -10.45
CA ALA A 11 -1.19 -6.98 -9.62
C ALA A 11 0.03 -6.06 -9.59
N LEU A 12 0.39 -5.45 -10.73
CA LEU A 12 1.49 -4.50 -10.83
C LEU A 12 1.27 -3.28 -9.94
N PHE A 13 0.07 -2.70 -9.96
CA PHE A 13 -0.24 -1.52 -9.16
C PHE A 13 -0.36 -1.84 -7.67
N ARG A 14 -0.93 -2.99 -7.31
CA ARG A 14 -0.95 -3.45 -5.93
C ARG A 14 0.45 -3.62 -5.37
N HIS A 15 1.35 -4.27 -6.12
CA HIS A 15 2.73 -4.45 -5.72
C HIS A 15 3.48 -3.11 -5.57
N LEU A 16 3.28 -2.18 -6.52
CA LEU A 16 3.85 -0.83 -6.44
C LEU A 16 3.44 -0.11 -5.15
N VAL A 17 2.13 -0.06 -4.89
CA VAL A 17 1.59 0.63 -3.71
C VAL A 17 2.02 -0.07 -2.42
N PHE A 18 2.04 -1.40 -2.42
CA PHE A 18 2.50 -2.19 -1.28
C PHE A 18 3.95 -1.87 -0.91
N ALA A 19 4.86 -1.94 -1.89
CA ALA A 19 6.26 -1.58 -1.70
C ALA A 19 6.43 -0.14 -1.20
N TYR A 20 5.60 0.78 -1.70
CA TYR A 20 5.65 2.17 -1.25
C TYR A 20 5.17 2.35 0.20
N CYS A 21 4.10 1.64 0.61
CA CYS A 21 3.65 1.63 2.00
C CYS A 21 4.69 0.97 2.92
N GLN A 22 5.40 -0.07 2.47
CA GLN A 22 6.48 -0.71 3.24
C GLN A 22 7.63 0.25 3.51
N LEU A 23 8.08 1.01 2.50
CA LEU A 23 9.13 2.02 2.69
C LEU A 23 8.73 3.07 3.74
N TYR A 24 7.46 3.48 3.74
CA TYR A 24 6.95 4.37 4.77
C TYR A 24 6.99 3.71 6.16
N GLN A 25 6.50 2.48 6.29
CA GLN A 25 6.50 1.72 7.54
C GLN A 25 7.92 1.48 8.09
N GLU A 26 8.92 1.29 7.23
CA GLU A 26 10.32 1.17 7.62
C GLU A 26 10.88 2.48 8.18
N ALA A 27 10.45 3.63 7.66
CA ALA A 27 10.84 4.94 8.14
C ALA A 27 10.06 5.35 9.41
N TYR A 28 8.79 4.98 9.48
CA TYR A 28 7.83 5.34 10.53
C TYR A 28 7.09 4.08 10.99
N TRP A 29 7.70 3.35 11.92
CA TRP A 29 7.20 2.06 12.37
C TRP A 29 5.89 2.18 13.16
N PHE A 30 4.85 1.50 12.67
CA PHE A 30 3.58 1.31 13.35
C PHE A 30 3.34 -0.16 13.69
N ASP A 31 3.37 -0.51 14.97
CA ASP A 31 3.09 -1.88 15.46
C ASP A 31 1.71 -2.37 14.99
N GLN A 32 0.74 -1.45 14.88
CA GLN A 32 -0.64 -1.74 14.50
C GLN A 32 -0.80 -2.29 13.07
N LEU A 33 0.18 -2.07 12.19
CA LEU A 33 0.11 -2.52 10.80
C LEU A 33 1.00 -3.75 10.52
N GLU A 34 1.77 -4.25 11.49
CA GLU A 34 2.73 -5.34 11.30
C GLU A 34 2.07 -6.60 10.71
N ASN A 35 0.93 -7.00 11.26
CA ASN A 35 0.17 -8.15 10.77
C ASN A 35 -0.35 -7.94 9.34
N ALA A 36 -0.73 -6.71 8.98
CA ALA A 36 -1.24 -6.39 7.66
C ALA A 36 -0.13 -6.44 6.59
N PHE A 37 1.07 -5.94 6.90
CA PHE A 37 2.23 -6.09 6.03
C PHE A 37 2.65 -7.55 5.88
N THR A 38 2.69 -8.29 6.99
CA THR A 38 2.96 -9.75 6.97
C THR A 38 1.94 -10.50 6.12
N TYR A 39 0.65 -10.17 6.25
CA TYR A 39 -0.41 -10.75 5.45
C TYR A 39 -0.22 -10.49 3.95
N LEU A 40 0.11 -9.25 3.57
CA LEU A 40 0.27 -8.86 2.17
C LEU A 40 1.50 -9.51 1.53
N GLU A 41 2.63 -9.62 2.25
CA GLU A 41 3.81 -10.39 1.79
C GLU A 41 3.46 -11.87 1.56
N LEU A 42 2.73 -12.47 2.49
CA LEU A 42 2.35 -13.88 2.41
C LEU A 42 1.32 -14.14 1.31
N ALA A 43 0.37 -13.22 1.10
CA ALA A 43 -0.62 -13.32 0.04
C ALA A 43 0.00 -13.35 -1.37
N GLU A 44 1.17 -12.74 -1.58
CA GLU A 44 1.94 -12.87 -2.83
C GLU A 44 2.55 -14.26 -3.01
N SER A 45 2.87 -14.95 -1.90
CA SER A 45 3.57 -16.24 -1.90
C SER A 45 2.66 -17.47 -1.84
N ASP A 46 1.53 -17.39 -1.14
CA ASP A 46 0.55 -18.48 -0.96
C ASP A 46 -0.88 -17.93 -0.79
N PRO A 47 -1.58 -17.60 -1.91
CA PRO A 47 -2.91 -16.99 -1.87
C PRO A 47 -4.01 -17.90 -1.30
N GLU A 48 -3.80 -19.23 -1.34
CA GLU A 48 -4.80 -20.23 -0.99
C GLU A 48 -4.79 -20.53 0.53
N ALA A 49 -3.61 -20.47 1.16
CA ALA A 49 -3.43 -20.76 2.58
C ALA A 49 -3.99 -19.67 3.51
N PHE A 50 -4.21 -18.44 3.03
CA PHE A 50 -4.29 -17.27 3.91
C PHE A 50 -5.66 -16.57 4.01
N ARG A 51 -6.66 -16.99 3.21
CA ARG A 51 -8.00 -16.35 3.20
C ARG A 51 -8.74 -16.39 4.53
N THR A 52 -8.33 -17.23 5.48
CA THR A 52 -8.93 -17.32 6.81
C THR A 52 -8.60 -16.13 7.71
N GLU A 53 -7.49 -15.43 7.46
CA GLU A 53 -7.03 -14.33 8.33
C GLU A 53 -7.43 -12.94 7.83
N LEU A 54 -7.90 -12.84 6.59
CA LEU A 54 -8.25 -11.57 5.93
C LEU A 54 -9.24 -10.74 6.75
N ALA A 55 -10.22 -11.36 7.41
CA ALA A 55 -11.18 -10.65 8.24
C ALA A 55 -10.54 -10.05 9.49
N SER A 56 -9.60 -10.76 10.13
CA SER A 56 -8.86 -10.26 11.30
C SER A 56 -7.97 -9.10 10.91
N VAL A 57 -7.19 -9.28 9.84
CA VAL A 57 -6.27 -8.26 9.34
C VAL A 57 -7.00 -7.00 8.90
N ARG A 58 -8.16 -7.12 8.22
CA ARG A 58 -8.99 -5.95 7.91
C ARG A 58 -9.45 -5.22 9.16
N SER A 59 -9.91 -5.95 10.18
CA SER A 59 -10.37 -5.35 11.44
C SER A 59 -9.27 -4.53 12.10
N GLU A 60 -8.03 -5.05 12.13
CA GLU A 60 -6.87 -4.34 12.70
C GLU A 60 -6.54 -3.07 11.93
N VAL A 61 -6.62 -3.12 10.59
CA VAL A 61 -6.39 -1.94 9.74
C VAL A 61 -7.52 -0.92 9.91
N GLU A 62 -8.78 -1.36 10.01
CA GLU A 62 -9.94 -0.48 10.27
C GLU A 62 -9.82 0.22 11.63
N GLU A 63 -9.34 -0.49 12.66
CA GLU A 63 -9.02 0.10 13.96
C GLU A 63 -7.90 1.15 13.84
N ALA A 64 -6.82 0.84 13.12
CA ALA A 64 -5.71 1.76 12.87
C ALA A 64 -6.15 3.02 12.12
N MET A 65 -7.13 2.95 11.22
CA MET A 65 -7.71 4.12 10.54
C MET A 65 -8.45 5.07 11.47
N GLY A 66 -8.90 4.59 12.64
CA GLY A 66 -9.64 5.35 13.64
C GLY A 66 -8.78 5.92 14.77
N GLU A 67 -7.47 5.71 14.72
CA GLU A 67 -6.54 6.14 15.77
C GLU A 67 -6.32 7.66 15.77
N TYR A 68 -5.70 8.16 16.84
CA TYR A 68 -5.40 9.59 16.97
C TYR A 68 -4.29 10.06 16.01
N PHE A 69 -3.40 9.16 15.59
CA PHE A 69 -2.23 9.51 14.78
C PHE A 69 -2.62 9.60 13.30
N GLU A 70 -2.76 10.83 12.78
CA GLU A 70 -3.19 11.06 11.40
C GLU A 70 -2.33 10.30 10.36
N SER A 71 -1.01 10.26 10.54
CA SER A 71 -0.12 9.52 9.64
C SER A 71 -0.33 8.01 9.64
N LEU A 72 -0.72 7.42 10.78
CA LEU A 72 -1.14 6.02 10.85
C LEU A 72 -2.44 5.82 10.07
N ASN A 73 -3.41 6.72 10.28
CA ASN A 73 -4.72 6.60 9.64
C ASN A 73 -4.61 6.63 8.11
N GLU A 74 -3.76 7.50 7.58
CA GLU A 74 -3.50 7.62 6.15
C GLU A 74 -2.88 6.33 5.58
N VAL A 75 -1.80 5.81 6.19
CA VAL A 75 -1.18 4.56 5.70
C VAL A 75 -2.14 3.37 5.85
N ALA A 76 -2.90 3.31 6.94
CA ALA A 76 -3.91 2.29 7.15
C ALA A 76 -5.00 2.34 6.06
N ALA A 77 -5.43 3.53 5.61
CA ALA A 77 -6.38 3.66 4.51
C ALA A 77 -5.84 3.08 3.18
N ALA A 78 -4.55 3.32 2.88
CA ALA A 78 -3.91 2.72 1.71
C ALA A 78 -3.83 1.19 1.80
N ILE A 79 -3.44 0.64 2.96
CA ILE A 79 -3.41 -0.80 3.22
C ILE A 79 -4.80 -1.41 3.15
N HIS A 80 -5.82 -0.75 3.69
CA HIS A 80 -7.21 -1.22 3.62
C HIS A 80 -7.65 -1.43 2.18
N ARG A 81 -7.29 -0.49 1.28
CA ARG A 81 -7.59 -0.62 -0.16
C ARG A 81 -6.82 -1.76 -0.83
N LEU A 82 -5.59 -2.05 -0.39
CA LEU A 82 -4.83 -3.22 -0.86
C LEU A 82 -5.46 -4.55 -0.42
N LEU A 83 -6.12 -4.59 0.73
CA LEU A 83 -6.79 -5.80 1.21
C LEU A 83 -8.10 -6.09 0.46
N ASP A 84 -8.73 -5.07 -0.15
CA ASP A 84 -9.96 -5.18 -0.93
C ASP A 84 -9.78 -6.13 -2.15
N ASP A 85 -10.75 -7.02 -2.37
CA ASP A 85 -10.75 -8.03 -3.44
C ASP A 85 -11.28 -7.52 -4.78
N THR A 86 -11.77 -6.27 -4.82
CA THR A 86 -12.17 -5.59 -6.05
C THR A 86 -10.96 -5.24 -6.94
N PRO A 87 -11.15 -5.16 -8.27
CA PRO A 87 -10.08 -4.73 -9.17
C PRO A 87 -9.46 -3.40 -8.73
N PHE A 88 -8.14 -3.35 -8.70
CA PHE A 88 -7.32 -2.22 -8.32
C PHE A 88 -7.00 -1.37 -9.55
N THR A 89 -7.52 -0.16 -9.55
CA THR A 89 -7.47 0.76 -10.67
C THR A 89 -6.33 1.77 -10.53
N ILE A 90 -6.06 2.52 -11.60
CA ILE A 90 -5.12 3.64 -11.55
C ILE A 90 -5.58 4.69 -10.54
N ASP A 91 -6.89 4.93 -10.43
CA ASP A 91 -7.44 5.90 -9.47
C ASP A 91 -7.20 5.43 -8.02
N ASP A 92 -7.29 4.12 -7.77
CA ASP A 92 -6.93 3.53 -6.48
C ASP A 92 -5.43 3.71 -6.18
N THR A 93 -4.56 3.47 -7.17
CA THR A 93 -3.11 3.71 -7.05
C THR A 93 -2.81 5.15 -6.66
N ILE A 94 -3.43 6.11 -7.35
CA ILE A 94 -3.24 7.54 -7.08
C ILE A 94 -3.74 7.89 -5.68
N ALA A 95 -4.91 7.37 -5.29
CA ALA A 95 -5.46 7.61 -3.96
C ALA A 95 -4.56 7.05 -2.85
N CYS A 96 -4.06 5.82 -3.00
CA CYS A 96 -3.15 5.22 -2.02
C CYS A 96 -1.81 5.97 -1.92
N ILE A 97 -1.24 6.42 -3.04
CA ILE A 97 -0.03 7.26 -3.01
C ILE A 97 -0.30 8.58 -2.29
N ALA A 98 -1.45 9.21 -2.54
CA ALA A 98 -1.82 10.45 -1.87
C ALA A 98 -1.93 10.27 -0.34
N HIS A 99 -2.46 9.15 0.12
CA HIS A 99 -2.48 8.80 1.54
C HIS A 99 -1.06 8.76 2.14
N VAL A 100 -0.13 8.04 1.51
CA VAL A 100 1.26 7.98 2.00
C VAL A 100 1.93 9.36 1.99
N TRP A 101 1.65 10.21 1.01
CA TRP A 101 2.14 11.60 0.99
C TRP A 101 1.54 12.46 2.10
N ASN A 102 0.24 12.31 2.39
CA ASN A 102 -0.38 12.97 3.52
C ASN A 102 0.29 12.52 4.84
N ALA A 103 0.60 11.23 4.98
CA ALA A 103 1.30 10.70 6.14
C ALA A 103 2.69 11.34 6.31
N HIS A 104 3.47 11.49 5.23
CA HIS A 104 4.73 12.23 5.26
C HIS A 104 4.54 13.68 5.68
N SER A 105 3.49 14.35 5.22
CA SER A 105 3.21 15.75 5.55
C SER A 105 2.90 15.99 7.04
N CYS A 106 2.51 14.94 7.77
CA CYS A 106 2.38 14.99 9.23
C CYS A 106 3.74 15.05 9.95
N ASN A 107 4.82 14.59 9.30
CA ASN A 107 6.13 14.39 9.90
C ASN A 107 7.23 15.31 9.33
N GLU A 108 7.09 15.74 8.07
CA GLU A 108 8.12 16.40 7.29
C GLU A 108 7.55 17.58 6.51
N ASP A 109 8.39 18.59 6.21
CA ASP A 109 7.99 19.69 5.33
C ASP A 109 7.87 19.18 3.88
N PRO A 110 6.81 19.53 3.13
CA PRO A 110 6.64 19.13 1.73
C PRO A 110 7.81 19.50 0.82
N THR A 111 8.54 20.57 1.12
CA THR A 111 9.72 20.95 0.32
C THR A 111 10.88 19.98 0.48
N ASP A 112 10.93 19.24 1.59
CA ASP A 112 11.96 18.25 1.89
C ASP A 112 11.59 16.87 1.34
N PHE A 113 10.34 16.40 1.56
CA PHE A 113 9.97 15.04 1.17
C PHE A 113 9.50 14.92 -0.29
N ASN A 114 8.83 15.92 -0.88
CA ASN A 114 8.26 15.78 -2.24
C ASN A 114 9.29 15.33 -3.30
N PRO A 115 10.51 15.93 -3.39
CA PRO A 115 11.48 15.50 -4.39
C PRO A 115 12.03 14.08 -4.13
N ARG A 116 12.09 13.68 -2.86
CA ARG A 116 12.53 12.33 -2.47
C ARG A 116 11.48 11.29 -2.86
N GLU A 117 10.22 11.55 -2.51
CA GLU A 117 9.10 10.65 -2.77
C GLU A 117 8.82 10.51 -4.28
N ASP A 118 8.88 11.61 -5.03
CA ASP A 118 8.75 11.58 -6.50
C ASP A 118 9.83 10.68 -7.14
N ARG A 119 11.08 10.79 -6.68
CA ARG A 119 12.17 9.94 -7.14
C ARG A 119 11.94 8.47 -6.78
N ILE A 120 11.54 8.17 -5.53
CA ILE A 120 11.27 6.80 -5.08
C ILE A 120 10.16 6.17 -5.92
N LEU A 121 9.05 6.89 -6.14
CA LEU A 121 7.93 6.39 -6.96
C LEU A 121 8.37 6.13 -8.40
N CYS A 122 9.19 7.00 -8.99
CA CYS A 122 9.76 6.77 -10.32
C CYS A 122 10.66 5.53 -10.37
N GLU A 123 11.49 5.33 -9.35
CA GLU A 123 12.36 4.15 -9.22
C GLU A 123 11.54 2.86 -9.06
N LEU A 124 10.54 2.87 -8.19
CA LEU A 124 9.62 1.74 -8.01
C LEU A 124 8.89 1.42 -9.31
N LEU A 125 8.29 2.41 -9.99
CA LEU A 125 7.62 2.23 -11.28
C LEU A 125 8.55 1.63 -12.34
N ALA A 126 9.79 2.13 -12.43
CA ALA A 126 10.78 1.60 -13.36
C ALA A 126 11.18 0.16 -13.02
N ASN A 127 11.33 -0.17 -11.74
CA ASN A 127 11.67 -1.51 -11.28
C ASN A 127 10.51 -2.50 -11.50
N THR A 128 9.28 -2.11 -11.22
CA THR A 128 8.10 -2.95 -11.49
C THR A 128 7.87 -3.15 -13.00
N ALA A 129 8.30 -2.19 -13.83
CA ALA A 129 8.28 -2.34 -15.29
C ALA A 129 9.46 -3.13 -15.87
N THR A 130 10.56 -3.32 -15.13
CA THR A 130 11.79 -3.99 -15.60
C THR A 130 12.07 -5.34 -14.94
N GLY A 131 11.38 -5.69 -13.84
CA GLY A 131 11.30 -7.05 -13.31
C GLY A 131 10.51 -8.05 -14.19
N LEU A 132 10.37 -7.72 -15.48
CA LEU A 132 9.80 -8.51 -16.57
C LEU A 132 10.87 -9.29 -17.33
#